data_AF-A0A8J4TAL0-F1
#
_entry.id   AF-A0A8J4TAL0-F1
#
_cell.length_a   1.000
_cell.length_b   1.000
_cell.length_c   1.000
_cell.angle_alpha   90.00
_cell.angle_beta   90.00
_cell.angle_gamma   90.00
#
_symmetry.space_group_name_H-M   'P 1'
#
loop_
_entity.id
_entity.type
_entity.pdbx_description
1 polymer ?
#
loop_
_entity_poly.entity_id
_entity_poly.type
_entity_poly.pdbx_seq_one_letter_code
_entity_poly.pdbx_strand_id
1 'polypeptide(L)'
;MRFAEIPSRLVPLQQPADPIVINHIISVEGESSKTACYDIDVEVEDVYKTMAHNYLSNTHSSQELAAIDSKIHELVEQINQMKVHREFYLEFSRDPQAFISRWLASQKRDYWVMTDATPGHPEEERRAAFYHAPWTQEAVMRYFYDRISQRRQDLEHALGLNNN
;
A
#
# COMPACT_ATOMS: atom_id res chain seq x y z
N MET A 1 22.60 -8.62 -55.00
CA MET A 1 22.22 -9.44 -53.83
C MET A 1 21.67 -8.50 -52.77
N ARG A 2 20.53 -8.80 -52.13
CA ARG A 2 19.98 -7.94 -51.06
C ARG A 2 20.44 -8.45 -49.69
N PHE A 3 20.77 -7.53 -48.77
CA PHE A 3 21.26 -7.89 -47.43
C PHE A 3 20.28 -8.80 -46.65
N ALA A 4 18.98 -8.59 -46.84
CA ALA A 4 17.93 -9.41 -46.23
C ALA A 4 17.91 -10.89 -46.72
N GLU A 5 18.51 -11.20 -47.87
CA GLU A 5 18.56 -12.56 -48.44
C GLU A 5 19.77 -13.35 -47.93
N ILE A 6 20.66 -12.71 -47.17
CA ILE A 6 21.91 -13.34 -46.69
C ILE A 6 21.62 -14.49 -45.70
N PRO A 7 20.76 -14.35 -44.66
CA PRO A 7 20.54 -15.44 -43.73
C PRO A 7 19.99 -16.71 -44.40
N SER A 8 19.03 -16.57 -45.31
CA SER A 8 18.40 -17.72 -46.00
C SER A 8 19.33 -18.43 -46.98
N ARG A 9 20.30 -17.70 -47.55
CA ARG A 9 21.35 -18.27 -48.40
C ARG A 9 22.54 -18.83 -47.62
N LEU A 10 22.79 -18.33 -46.40
CA LEU A 10 23.90 -18.74 -45.53
C LEU A 10 23.59 -20.02 -44.76
N VAL A 11 22.35 -20.22 -44.32
CA VAL A 11 21.94 -21.41 -43.53
C VAL A 11 22.30 -22.75 -44.21
N PRO A 12 22.05 -22.98 -45.52
CA PRO A 12 22.41 -24.24 -46.18
C PRO A 12 23.93 -24.47 -46.32
N LEU A 13 24.73 -23.41 -46.19
CA LEU A 13 26.19 -23.46 -46.30
C LEU A 13 26.86 -23.69 -44.94
N GLN A 14 26.12 -23.62 -43.83
CA GLN A 14 26.63 -23.94 -42.49
C GLN A 14 26.64 -25.46 -42.31
N GLN A 15 27.81 -26.05 -42.50
CA GLN A 15 28.07 -27.46 -42.20
C GLN A 15 28.49 -27.60 -40.71
N PRO A 16 28.26 -28.78 -40.10
CA PRO A 16 28.84 -29.06 -38.78
C PRO A 16 30.38 -28.96 -38.84
N ALA A 17 31.01 -28.75 -37.69
CA ALA A 17 32.47 -28.76 -37.61
C ALA A 17 33.04 -30.07 -38.16
N ASP A 18 34.10 -29.97 -38.96
CA ASP A 18 34.72 -31.14 -39.55
C ASP A 18 35.27 -32.08 -38.45
N PRO A 19 35.15 -33.40 -38.63
CA PRO A 19 35.63 -34.35 -37.64
C PRO A 19 37.16 -34.31 -37.55
N ILE A 20 37.68 -34.59 -36.36
CA ILE A 20 39.13 -34.70 -36.14
C ILE A 20 39.60 -36.03 -36.74
N VAL A 21 40.41 -35.96 -37.80
CA VAL A 21 40.96 -37.13 -38.50
C VAL A 21 42.44 -37.27 -38.20
N ILE A 22 42.83 -38.39 -37.59
CA ILE A 22 44.23 -38.71 -37.26
C ILE A 22 44.71 -39.84 -38.17
N ASN A 23 45.62 -39.53 -39.09
CA ASN A 23 46.21 -40.52 -39.99
C ASN A 23 47.53 -41.05 -39.42
N HIS A 24 47.58 -42.35 -39.11
CA HIS A 24 48.77 -43.01 -38.58
C HIS A 24 49.29 -44.07 -39.55
N ILE A 25 50.56 -43.96 -39.96
CA ILE A 25 51.23 -44.93 -40.83
C ILE A 25 52.04 -45.90 -39.98
N ILE A 26 51.79 -47.19 -40.11
CA ILE A 26 52.48 -48.24 -39.36
C ILE A 26 53.82 -48.55 -40.05
N SER A 27 54.94 -48.37 -39.34
CA SER A 27 56.28 -48.77 -39.79
C SER A 27 56.76 -49.99 -39.00
N VAL A 28 57.36 -50.98 -39.68
CA VAL A 28 57.83 -52.24 -39.09
C VAL A 28 59.32 -52.16 -38.67
N GLU A 29 60.04 -51.14 -39.14
CA GLU A 29 61.46 -50.93 -38.82
C GLU A 29 61.64 -49.82 -37.77
N GLY A 30 62.09 -50.19 -36.57
CA GLY A 30 62.46 -49.29 -35.47
C GLY A 30 62.14 -49.86 -34.08
N GLU A 31 63.09 -49.78 -33.15
CA GLU A 31 62.85 -50.13 -31.75
C GLU A 31 61.88 -49.14 -31.07
N SER A 32 60.83 -49.68 -30.46
CA SER A 32 59.78 -49.02 -29.65
C SER A 32 58.71 -48.19 -30.38
N SER A 33 57.45 -48.45 -30.02
CA SER A 33 56.26 -47.66 -30.39
C SER A 33 56.46 -46.19 -30.03
N LYS A 34 56.48 -45.30 -31.03
CA LYS A 34 56.47 -43.86 -30.80
C LYS A 34 55.03 -43.42 -30.54
N THR A 35 54.68 -43.13 -29.29
CA THR A 35 53.39 -42.55 -28.94
C THR A 35 53.25 -41.16 -29.58
N ALA A 36 52.28 -41.00 -30.47
CA ALA A 36 51.88 -39.68 -31.00
C ALA A 36 50.85 -39.04 -30.05
N CYS A 37 51.15 -37.86 -29.55
CA CYS A 37 50.25 -37.07 -28.71
C CYS A 37 49.69 -35.90 -29.53
N TYR A 38 48.38 -35.66 -29.45
CA TYR A 38 47.70 -34.57 -30.13
C TYR A 38 46.99 -33.72 -29.08
N ASP A 39 47.38 -32.45 -28.96
CA ASP A 39 46.66 -31.47 -28.15
C ASP A 39 45.53 -30.88 -29.02
N ILE A 40 44.31 -30.95 -28.51
CA ILE A 40 43.10 -30.48 -29.20
C ILE A 40 42.45 -29.44 -28.30
N ASP A 41 42.33 -28.22 -28.81
CA ASP A 41 41.59 -27.16 -28.13
C ASP A 41 40.09 -27.44 -28.22
N VAL A 42 39.43 -27.51 -27.07
CA VAL A 42 37.98 -27.74 -26.96
C VAL A 42 37.35 -26.48 -26.37
N GLU A 43 36.36 -25.92 -27.07
CA GLU A 43 35.52 -24.89 -26.47
C GLU A 43 34.70 -25.49 -25.33
N VAL A 44 34.96 -25.01 -24.11
CA VAL A 44 34.21 -25.37 -22.93
C VAL A 44 33.10 -24.35 -22.72
N GLU A 45 31.95 -24.80 -22.22
CA GLU A 45 30.87 -23.89 -21.89
C GLU A 45 31.33 -22.81 -20.89
N ASP A 46 30.96 -21.57 -21.17
CA ASP A 46 31.38 -20.42 -20.36
C ASP A 46 30.73 -20.49 -18.97
N VAL A 47 31.53 -20.92 -17.98
CA VAL A 47 31.13 -21.04 -16.58
C VAL A 47 30.52 -19.72 -16.06
N TYR A 48 30.94 -18.57 -16.59
CA TYR A 48 30.37 -17.27 -16.22
C TYR A 48 28.93 -17.09 -16.69
N LYS A 49 28.53 -17.67 -17.84
CA LYS A 49 27.13 -17.63 -18.29
C LYS A 49 26.22 -18.38 -17.32
N THR A 50 26.64 -19.54 -16.85
CA THR A 50 25.87 -20.33 -15.88
C THR A 50 25.79 -19.62 -14.53
N MET A 51 26.89 -19.02 -14.05
CA MET A 51 26.89 -18.21 -12.83
C MET A 51 25.98 -16.98 -12.95
N ALA A 52 26.05 -16.25 -14.07
CA ALA A 52 25.21 -15.08 -14.32
C ALA A 52 23.73 -15.47 -14.39
N HIS A 53 23.41 -16.59 -15.05
CA HIS A 53 22.04 -17.10 -15.11
C HIS A 53 21.50 -17.45 -13.72
N ASN A 54 22.30 -18.15 -12.91
CA ASN A 54 21.94 -18.50 -11.53
C ASN A 54 21.78 -17.27 -10.64
N TYR A 55 22.62 -16.25 -10.82
CA TYR A 55 22.52 -15.00 -10.07
C TYR A 55 21.23 -14.24 -10.41
N LEU A 56 20.86 -14.18 -11.68
CA LEU A 56 19.64 -13.49 -12.14
C LEU A 56 18.36 -14.26 -11.78
N SER A 57 18.41 -15.59 -11.73
CA SER A 57 17.25 -16.43 -11.40
C SER A 57 16.99 -16.56 -9.91
N ASN A 58 18.00 -16.31 -9.06
CA ASN A 58 17.87 -16.42 -7.62
C ASN A 58 17.16 -15.20 -7.02
N THR A 59 15.83 -15.18 -7.15
CA THR A 59 14.94 -14.16 -6.58
C THR A 59 14.43 -14.53 -5.17
N HIS A 60 14.90 -15.64 -4.59
CA HIS A 60 14.47 -16.09 -3.26
C HIS A 60 14.74 -15.05 -2.16
N SER A 61 15.84 -14.30 -2.27
CA SER A 61 16.17 -13.22 -1.34
C SER A 61 15.11 -12.12 -1.29
N SER A 62 14.38 -11.89 -2.38
CA SER A 62 13.38 -10.82 -2.46
C SER A 62 12.10 -11.17 -1.69
N GLN A 63 11.71 -12.45 -1.63
CA GLN A 63 10.52 -12.88 -0.87
C GLN A 63 10.78 -12.83 0.64
N GLU A 64 11.95 -13.28 1.09
CA GLU A 64 12.35 -13.19 2.50
C GLU A 64 12.46 -11.73 2.95
N LEU A 65 13.02 -10.86 2.11
CA LEU A 65 13.13 -9.43 2.42
C LEU A 65 11.75 -8.79 2.58
N ALA A 66 10.81 -9.08 1.67
CA ALA A 66 9.43 -8.59 1.78
C ALA A 66 8.70 -9.11 3.03
N ALA A 67 8.95 -10.37 3.41
CA ALA A 67 8.39 -10.93 4.64
C ALA A 67 8.95 -10.24 5.90
N ILE A 68 10.25 -9.95 5.91
CA ILE A 68 10.89 -9.20 7.00
C ILE A 68 10.32 -7.77 7.05
N ASP A 69 10.15 -7.10 5.91
CA ASP A 69 9.58 -5.74 5.85
C ASP A 69 8.13 -5.69 6.38
N SER A 70 7.30 -6.68 6.05
CA SER A 70 5.95 -6.81 6.62
C SER A 70 6.00 -6.99 8.13
N LYS A 71 6.90 -7.84 8.62
CA LYS A 71 7.07 -8.07 10.06
C LYS A 71 7.55 -6.83 10.80
N ILE A 72 8.43 -6.03 10.19
CA ILE A 72 8.87 -4.74 10.74
C ILE A 72 7.65 -3.80 10.85
N HIS A 73 6.81 -3.70 9.82
CA HIS A 73 5.62 -2.86 9.85
C HIS A 73 4.66 -3.29 10.98
N GLU A 74 4.36 -4.58 11.09
CA GLU A 74 3.49 -5.12 12.14
C GLU A 74 4.02 -4.81 13.55
N LEU A 75 5.34 -4.97 13.77
CA LEU A 75 5.95 -4.68 15.05
C LEU A 75 5.93 -3.19 15.38
N VAL A 76 6.17 -2.31 14.40
CA VAL A 76 6.08 -0.86 14.58
C VAL A 76 4.64 -0.45 14.93
N GLU A 77 3.64 -1.03 14.27
CA GLU A 77 2.24 -0.78 14.60
C GLU A 77 1.90 -1.22 16.02
N GLN A 78 2.32 -2.43 16.43
CA GLN A 78 2.15 -2.93 17.80
C GLN A 78 2.81 -2.01 18.84
N ILE A 79 4.02 -1.53 18.57
CA ILE A 79 4.72 -0.58 19.45
C ILE A 79 3.92 0.72 19.60
N ASN A 80 3.36 1.24 18.50
CA ASN A 80 2.55 2.46 18.54
C ASN A 80 1.26 2.25 19.34
N GLN A 81 0.56 1.13 19.16
CA GLN A 81 -0.63 0.78 19.95
C GLN A 81 -0.28 0.67 21.44
N MET A 82 0.81 -0.02 21.78
CA MET A 82 1.29 -0.14 23.16
C MET A 82 1.67 1.21 23.77
N LYS A 83 2.28 2.11 22.99
CA LYS A 83 2.60 3.47 23.42
C LYS A 83 1.34 4.24 23.78
N VAL A 84 0.32 4.21 22.92
CA VAL A 84 -0.98 4.88 23.18
C VAL A 84 -1.62 4.35 24.46
N HIS A 85 -1.67 3.03 24.64
CA HIS A 85 -2.18 2.42 25.87
C HIS A 85 -1.37 2.86 27.10
N ARG A 86 -0.05 2.83 27.01
CA ARG A 86 0.82 3.22 28.12
C ARG A 86 0.60 4.69 28.51
N GLU A 87 0.55 5.59 27.53
CA GLU A 87 0.30 7.02 27.77
C GLU A 87 -1.08 7.24 28.40
N PHE A 88 -2.11 6.55 27.91
CA PHE A 88 -3.46 6.58 28.49
C PHE A 88 -3.47 6.22 29.98
N TYR A 89 -2.88 5.08 30.35
CA TYR A 89 -2.87 4.63 31.75
C TYR A 89 -1.97 5.50 32.64
N LEU A 90 -0.88 6.05 32.09
CA LEU A 90 -0.03 6.97 32.82
C LEU A 90 -0.74 8.29 33.12
N GLU A 91 -1.41 8.88 32.14
CA GLU A 91 -2.21 10.10 32.37
C GLU A 91 -3.31 9.86 33.42
N PHE A 92 -4.02 8.73 33.31
CA PHE A 92 -5.02 8.34 34.30
C PHE A 92 -4.42 8.21 35.70
N SER A 93 -3.26 7.56 35.83
CA SER A 93 -2.61 7.37 37.14
C SER A 93 -2.12 8.67 37.78
N ARG A 94 -1.80 9.69 36.97
CA ARG A 94 -1.27 10.97 37.44
C ARG A 94 -2.35 11.89 38.00
N ASP A 95 -3.49 11.98 37.32
CA ASP A 95 -4.66 12.75 37.77
C ASP A 95 -5.95 12.10 37.25
N PRO A 96 -6.50 11.11 37.99
CA PRO A 96 -7.63 10.34 37.51
C PRO A 96 -8.91 11.18 37.37
N GLN A 97 -9.10 12.18 38.22
CA GLN A 97 -10.31 13.01 38.18
C GLN A 97 -10.33 13.87 36.93
N ALA A 98 -9.28 14.65 36.68
CA ALA A 98 -9.21 15.49 35.48
C ALA A 98 -9.16 14.64 34.20
N PHE A 99 -8.47 13.49 34.25
CA PHE A 99 -8.44 12.55 33.13
C PHE A 99 -9.84 12.04 32.78
N ILE A 100 -10.62 11.52 33.74
CA ILE A 100 -11.97 10.99 33.48
C ILE A 100 -12.88 12.07 32.90
N SER A 101 -12.82 13.30 33.43
CA SER A 101 -13.61 14.42 32.88
C SER A 101 -13.23 14.73 31.43
N ARG A 102 -11.93 14.80 31.11
CA ARG A 102 -11.45 15.00 29.73
C ARG A 102 -11.85 13.84 28.82
N TRP A 103 -11.72 12.61 29.30
CA TRP A 103 -12.06 11.39 28.58
C TRP A 103 -13.54 11.35 28.22
N LEU A 104 -14.42 11.61 29.19
CA LEU A 104 -15.88 11.63 28.97
C LEU A 104 -16.27 12.70 27.94
N ALA A 105 -15.64 13.88 28.00
CA ALA A 105 -15.86 14.93 27.02
C ALA A 105 -15.38 14.53 25.62
N SER A 106 -14.25 13.81 25.51
CA SER A 106 -13.76 13.27 24.23
C SER A 106 -14.75 12.25 23.66
N GLN A 107 -15.13 11.25 24.44
CA GLN A 107 -16.04 10.20 23.97
C GLN A 107 -17.42 10.73 23.58
N LYS A 108 -17.93 11.73 24.31
CA LYS A 108 -19.17 12.42 23.95
C LYS A 108 -19.05 13.09 22.57
N ARG A 109 -17.91 13.73 22.30
CA ARG A 109 -17.63 14.36 21.01
C ARG A 109 -17.50 13.32 19.89
N ASP A 110 -16.76 12.24 20.13
CA ASP A 110 -16.57 11.17 19.16
C ASP A 110 -17.92 10.50 18.81
N TYR A 111 -18.76 10.27 19.83
CA TYR A 111 -20.13 9.78 19.62
C TYR A 111 -20.97 10.71 18.75
N TRP A 112 -20.91 12.02 18.99
CA TRP A 112 -21.62 13.00 18.16
C TRP A 112 -21.15 12.99 16.70
N VAL A 113 -19.84 12.92 16.47
CA VAL A 113 -19.27 12.82 15.11
C VAL A 113 -19.72 11.53 14.42
N MET A 114 -19.80 10.41 15.15
CA MET A 114 -20.21 9.13 14.56
C MET A 114 -21.70 9.04 14.25
N THR A 115 -22.55 9.77 14.96
CA THR A 115 -24.01 9.61 14.89
C THR A 115 -24.71 10.71 14.10
N ASP A 116 -23.98 11.72 13.62
CA ASP A 116 -24.53 12.98 13.10
C ASP A 116 -25.63 13.56 14.01
N ALA A 117 -25.58 13.24 15.31
CA ALA A 117 -26.55 13.72 16.26
C ALA A 117 -26.50 15.24 16.24
N THR A 118 -27.66 15.86 15.99
CA THR A 118 -27.77 17.31 15.86
C THR A 118 -27.09 17.96 17.06
N PRO A 119 -26.23 18.98 16.88
CA PRO A 119 -25.51 19.61 17.98
C PRO A 119 -26.51 20.35 18.89
N GLY A 120 -27.09 19.62 19.83
CA GLY A 120 -27.83 20.16 20.95
C GLY A 120 -27.03 19.92 22.20
N HIS A 121 -27.02 20.91 23.10
CA HIS A 121 -26.51 20.70 24.45
C HIS A 121 -27.74 20.65 25.36
N PRO A 122 -28.50 19.54 25.36
CA PRO A 122 -29.79 19.48 26.06
C PRO A 122 -29.66 19.80 27.55
N GLU A 123 -28.50 19.53 28.14
CA GLU A 123 -28.22 19.90 29.53
C GLU A 123 -27.90 21.40 29.72
N GLU A 124 -27.26 22.04 28.75
CA GLU A 124 -27.01 23.49 28.78
C GLU A 124 -28.31 24.26 28.49
N GLU A 125 -29.09 23.79 27.51
CA GLU A 125 -30.41 24.31 27.16
C GLU A 125 -31.40 24.29 28.34
N ARG A 126 -31.21 23.41 29.34
CA ARG A 126 -32.02 23.43 30.57
C ARG A 126 -31.73 24.62 31.47
N ARG A 127 -30.58 25.29 31.31
CA ARG A 127 -30.13 26.37 32.21
C ARG A 127 -30.45 27.72 31.61
N ALA A 128 -31.06 28.61 32.39
CA ALA A 128 -31.42 29.96 31.93
C ALA A 128 -30.23 30.74 31.34
N ALA A 129 -29.02 30.55 31.88
CA ALA A 129 -27.80 31.18 31.40
C ALA A 129 -27.50 30.90 29.92
N PHE A 130 -27.91 29.75 29.39
CA PHE A 130 -27.76 29.42 27.97
C PHE A 130 -28.48 30.44 27.06
N TYR A 131 -29.63 30.96 27.52
CA TYR A 131 -30.44 31.93 26.79
C TYR A 131 -30.06 33.39 27.09
N HIS A 132 -28.94 33.63 27.77
CA HIS A 132 -28.38 34.98 27.94
C HIS A 132 -27.28 35.27 26.90
N ALA A 133 -27.14 34.42 25.89
CA ALA A 133 -26.10 34.55 24.88
C ALA A 133 -26.46 35.59 23.80
N PRO A 134 -25.47 36.19 23.12
CA PRO A 134 -25.72 37.24 22.12
C PRO A 134 -26.63 36.80 20.96
N TRP A 135 -26.59 35.50 20.60
CA TRP A 135 -27.43 34.95 19.53
C TRP A 135 -28.92 34.87 19.92
N THR A 136 -29.27 34.96 21.20
CA THR A 136 -30.65 34.73 21.66
C THR A 136 -31.60 35.79 21.11
N GLN A 137 -31.20 37.06 21.06
CA GLN A 137 -32.05 38.12 20.51
C GLN A 137 -32.41 37.84 19.05
N GLU A 138 -31.41 37.53 18.22
CA GLU A 138 -31.62 37.20 16.81
C GLU A 138 -32.48 35.94 16.65
N ALA A 139 -32.21 34.88 17.43
CA ALA A 139 -32.97 33.65 17.40
C ALA A 139 -34.46 33.89 17.70
N VAL A 140 -34.77 34.73 18.68
CA VAL A 140 -36.16 35.12 19.02
C VAL A 140 -36.81 35.85 17.85
N MET A 141 -36.10 36.78 17.19
CA MET A 141 -36.65 37.51 16.03
C MET A 141 -36.95 36.59 14.86
N ARG A 142 -36.02 35.68 14.53
CA ARG A 142 -36.23 34.65 13.48
C ARG A 142 -37.43 33.76 13.80
N TYR A 143 -37.51 33.29 15.05
CA TYR A 143 -38.65 32.49 15.52
C TYR A 143 -39.99 33.22 15.36
N PHE A 144 -40.06 34.50 15.75
CA PHE A 144 -41.29 35.28 15.59
C PHE A 144 -41.66 35.50 14.13
N TYR A 145 -40.67 35.80 13.27
CA TYR A 145 -40.90 35.95 11.84
C TYR A 145 -41.49 34.67 11.22
N ASP A 146 -40.88 33.51 11.50
CA ASP A 146 -41.35 32.22 11.00
C ASP A 146 -42.75 31.89 11.52
N ARG A 147 -43.01 32.13 12.81
CA ARG A 147 -44.31 31.86 13.44
C ARG A 147 -45.43 32.74 12.88
N ILE A 148 -45.14 34.01 12.60
CA ILE A 148 -46.10 34.93 11.97
C ILE A 148 -46.37 34.49 10.53
N SER A 149 -45.33 34.17 9.76
CA SER A 149 -45.47 33.67 8.38
C SER A 149 -46.30 32.40 8.31
N GLN A 150 -46.04 31.44 9.21
CA GLN A 150 -46.78 30.19 9.30
C GLN A 150 -48.26 30.43 9.64
N ARG A 151 -48.56 31.26 10.65
CA ARG A 151 -49.95 31.64 10.96
C ARG A 151 -50.65 32.32 9.80
N ARG A 152 -49.94 33.16 9.04
CA ARG A 152 -50.50 33.80 7.85
C ARG A 152 -50.87 32.75 6.80
N GLN A 153 -49.96 31.80 6.51
CA GLN A 153 -50.23 30.69 5.59
C GLN A 153 -51.41 29.82 6.05
N ASP A 154 -51.48 29.49 7.33
CA ASP A 154 -52.59 28.72 7.89
C ASP A 154 -53.93 29.43 7.71
N LEU A 155 -53.96 30.76 7.92
CA LEU A 155 -55.15 31.59 7.71
C LEU A 155 -55.52 31.73 6.24
N GLU A 156 -54.54 31.96 5.35
CA GLU A 156 -54.75 32.00 3.91
C GLU A 156 -55.31 30.67 3.39
N HIS A 157 -54.82 29.55 3.92
CA HIS A 157 -55.33 28.23 3.61
C HIS A 157 -56.75 28.00 4.15
N ALA A 158 -57.02 28.35 5.42
CA ALA A 158 -58.33 28.21 6.04
C ALA A 158 -59.40 29.11 5.41
N LEU A 159 -59.01 30.28 4.89
CA LEU A 159 -59.88 31.21 4.18
C LEU A 159 -60.02 30.87 2.69
N GLY A 160 -59.37 29.80 2.20
CA GLY A 160 -59.45 29.35 0.81
C GLY A 160 -58.80 30.29 -0.20
N LEU A 161 -57.94 31.22 0.25
CA LEU A 161 -57.30 32.24 -0.59
C LEU A 161 -56.18 31.66 -1.48
N ASN A 162 -55.76 30.41 -1.24
CA ASN A 162 -54.74 29.71 -2.02
C ASN A 162 -55.29 28.94 -3.24
N ASN A 163 -56.57 29.10 -3.60
CA ASN A 163 -57.12 28.60 -4.86
C ASN A 163 -57.25 29.74 -5.88
N ASN A 164 -56.14 30.09 -6.53
CA ASN A 164 -56.07 30.66 -7.88
C ASN A 164 -54.68 30.43 -8.47
#